data_AF-A0A7J8VHZ5-F1
#
_entry.id   AF-A0A7J8VHZ5-F1
#
_cell.length_a   1.000
_cell.length_b   1.000
_cell.length_c   1.000
_cell.angle_alpha   90.00
_cell.angle_beta   90.00
_cell.angle_gamma   90.00
#
_symmetry.space_group_name_H-M   'P 1'
#
loop_
_entity.id
_entity.type
_entity.pdbx_description
1 polymer ?
#
loop_
_entity_poly.entity_id
_entity_poly.type
_entity_poly.pdbx_seq_one_letter_code
_entity_poly.pdbx_strand_id
1 'polypeptide(L)'
;MALARVARNGLRRSGGVGGGNTTERNIFFERLSGSLEKINVHSNLTSLSTIKGLNHMNFWSRGIRTTPPYQFPLAERLVETESESEHDEPRYPGLEATKPGEKPRVVVLGTGWAACRFLNGLDTKAYDVVCISPRNHMVFTPLLASTCVGTLEFRSVSEPVSRIQSALATSPNSYFYLASCIGVDTNKHEVYCETMSNGGLPHEPYQFKVAYDKLVIAAGAEPLTFGIKGVKENAYFLREVNHAQEIRKKLLLNLMLSENPGFLVAKLNYSLTIEFVIAGISEEEKSRLLHCVIIGGGPTGVEFSGELSDFIMRDVRERYSQVKDYIKVTLIEANEILSSFDVGLRQYATNHLRKSGVQLMRGVVKEVHPKKIILSDGTDVPYGLLVWSTGVGPSQFIKSLNLPKSPGGRIGIDEWLRVPSVEDVFALGDCAGFLEQTGKPVLPALAQVAERQGKYLVEVFNRMAKEDGGKAFSVKDMSLGDPFVYKHLGSMASVGRYKALVDLRQSKDAQGISLAGFISWLIWRSAYLTRVVSWRNRFYVAVNWATTLVFGRDDSRIG
;
A
#
# COMPACT_ATOMS: atom_id res chain seq x y z
N MET A 1 -47.61 7.19 -25.70
CA MET A 1 -47.71 6.83 -27.12
C MET A 1 -47.28 5.38 -27.28
N ALA A 2 -48.19 4.57 -27.80
CA ALA A 2 -48.12 3.13 -27.95
C ALA A 2 -47.71 2.73 -29.38
N LEU A 3 -47.51 1.42 -29.55
CA LEU A 3 -47.49 0.61 -30.80
C LEU A 3 -46.11 0.52 -31.50
N ALA A 4 -45.69 -0.59 -32.13
CA ALA A 4 -46.13 -2.01 -32.22
C ALA A 4 -45.04 -2.72 -33.07
N ARG A 5 -44.51 -3.91 -32.70
CA ARG A 5 -44.85 -5.27 -33.22
C ARG A 5 -45.12 -5.42 -34.73
N VAL A 6 -44.32 -6.27 -35.40
CA VAL A 6 -44.66 -7.25 -36.46
C VAL A 6 -43.56 -8.36 -36.43
N ALA A 7 -43.78 -9.59 -35.95
CA ALA A 7 -44.29 -10.84 -36.60
C ALA A 7 -43.41 -11.36 -37.78
N ARG A 8 -42.64 -12.45 -37.65
CA ARG A 8 -42.94 -13.92 -37.76
C ARG A 8 -43.66 -14.38 -39.04
N ASN A 9 -42.97 -15.24 -39.81
CA ASN A 9 -43.39 -16.53 -40.40
C ASN A 9 -42.20 -17.04 -41.27
N GLY A 10 -41.85 -18.31 -41.43
CA GLY A 10 -42.40 -19.59 -40.99
C GLY A 10 -41.99 -20.69 -41.99
N LEU A 11 -41.85 -21.94 -41.48
CA LEU A 11 -41.93 -23.24 -42.18
C LEU A 11 -40.70 -23.67 -43.02
N ARG A 12 -40.28 -24.94 -43.11
CA ARG A 12 -40.96 -26.23 -42.87
C ARG A 12 -39.97 -27.41 -42.84
N ARG A 13 -40.25 -28.42 -41.98
CA ARG A 13 -40.23 -29.92 -42.10
C ARG A 13 -39.01 -30.61 -42.76
N SER A 14 -38.54 -31.79 -42.35
CA SER A 14 -39.18 -33.09 -41.98
C SER A 14 -38.07 -33.99 -41.38
N GLY A 15 -38.23 -34.71 -40.25
CA GLY A 15 -38.98 -35.97 -40.06
C GLY A 15 -38.07 -37.19 -40.33
N GLY A 16 -37.96 -38.25 -39.52
CA GLY A 16 -38.60 -38.67 -38.27
C GLY A 16 -38.17 -40.11 -37.91
N VAL A 17 -38.73 -40.60 -36.78
CA VAL A 17 -38.95 -42.03 -36.39
C VAL A 17 -37.69 -42.85 -36.04
N GLY A 18 -37.60 -43.68 -35.00
CA GLY A 18 -38.46 -44.21 -33.93
C GLY A 18 -37.61 -45.28 -33.22
N GLY A 19 -37.55 -45.37 -31.89
CA GLY A 19 -38.36 -46.28 -31.07
C GLY A 19 -37.52 -47.45 -30.51
N GLY A 20 -37.82 -47.88 -29.28
CA GLY A 20 -37.50 -49.23 -28.77
C GLY A 20 -36.53 -49.34 -27.58
N ASN A 21 -37.09 -49.70 -26.41
CA ASN A 21 -36.40 -50.21 -25.22
C ASN A 21 -35.73 -51.58 -25.50
N THR A 22 -34.58 -51.87 -24.86
CA THR A 22 -34.32 -53.09 -24.07
C THR A 22 -32.95 -53.10 -23.39
N THR A 23 -32.94 -53.71 -22.20
CA THR A 23 -31.86 -54.13 -21.29
C THR A 23 -30.97 -55.27 -21.83
N GLU A 24 -29.70 -55.30 -21.41
CA GLU A 24 -28.83 -56.46 -20.98
C GLU A 24 -27.33 -56.09 -21.19
N ARG A 25 -26.46 -56.08 -20.17
CA ARG A 25 -25.69 -57.17 -19.49
C ARG A 25 -24.61 -57.87 -20.34
N ASN A 26 -23.39 -57.89 -19.77
CA ASN A 26 -22.23 -58.81 -19.95
C ASN A 26 -21.29 -58.58 -21.15
N ILE A 27 -20.01 -58.20 -20.92
CA ILE A 27 -18.79 -59.01 -20.59
C ILE A 27 -18.18 -59.70 -21.82
N PHE A 28 -16.89 -59.40 -22.10
CA PHE A 28 -15.74 -60.24 -22.53
C PHE A 28 -14.70 -59.36 -23.27
N PHE A 29 -13.36 -59.50 -23.24
CA PHE A 29 -12.35 -60.54 -22.92
C PHE A 29 -11.11 -59.81 -22.34
N GLU A 30 -10.47 -60.21 -21.22
CA GLU A 30 -9.30 -61.14 -21.13
C GLU A 30 -8.16 -60.80 -22.12
N ARG A 31 -6.86 -60.69 -21.76
CA ARG A 31 -6.02 -61.60 -20.97
C ARG A 31 -4.66 -60.93 -20.72
N LEU A 32 -4.08 -61.09 -19.52
CA LEU A 32 -2.63 -61.21 -19.33
C LEU A 32 -2.40 -61.89 -17.97
N SER A 33 -1.92 -63.13 -18.03
CA SER A 33 -1.52 -63.97 -16.90
C SER A 33 -0.05 -64.33 -17.07
N GLY A 34 0.72 -64.29 -15.99
CA GLY A 34 2.05 -64.91 -15.95
C GLY A 34 2.97 -64.33 -14.88
N SER A 35 2.97 -64.99 -13.73
CA SER A 35 3.69 -64.70 -12.48
C SER A 35 5.05 -65.42 -12.40
N LEU A 36 5.89 -64.98 -11.44
CA LEU A 36 7.05 -65.62 -10.74
C LEU A 36 8.36 -64.84 -10.97
N GLU A 37 9.26 -64.57 -10.01
CA GLU A 37 9.32 -64.75 -8.55
C GLU A 37 10.51 -63.90 -8.01
N LYS A 38 10.67 -63.87 -6.69
CA LYS A 38 11.62 -63.11 -5.84
C LYS A 38 13.11 -63.20 -6.24
N ILE A 39 13.91 -62.20 -5.84
CA ILE A 39 15.10 -62.30 -4.95
C ILE A 39 15.71 -60.90 -4.75
N ASN A 40 16.19 -60.64 -3.54
CA ASN A 40 16.76 -59.40 -3.04
C ASN A 40 18.13 -59.73 -2.41
N VAL A 41 19.25 -59.13 -2.87
CA VAL A 41 20.50 -59.01 -2.07
C VAL A 41 21.36 -57.81 -2.58
N HIS A 42 21.77 -56.99 -1.60
CA HIS A 42 22.84 -55.98 -1.51
C HIS A 42 23.93 -55.85 -2.59
N SER A 43 24.35 -54.60 -2.84
CA SER A 43 25.76 -54.18 -2.64
C SER A 43 25.94 -52.65 -2.65
N ASN A 44 26.71 -52.15 -1.67
CA ASN A 44 27.37 -50.84 -1.66
C ASN A 44 28.68 -50.94 -2.46
N LEU A 45 29.13 -49.84 -3.10
CA LEU A 45 30.52 -49.31 -3.04
C LEU A 45 30.75 -48.16 -4.06
N THR A 46 30.95 -46.96 -3.50
CA THR A 46 32.02 -45.97 -3.75
C THR A 46 32.50 -45.55 -5.16
N SER A 47 32.27 -44.26 -5.42
CA SER A 47 33.22 -43.16 -5.70
C SER A 47 33.98 -42.99 -7.04
N LEU A 48 33.76 -41.80 -7.61
CA LEU A 48 34.74 -40.82 -8.16
C LEU A 48 35.65 -41.22 -9.34
N SER A 49 35.54 -40.52 -10.47
CA SER A 49 36.53 -39.49 -10.89
C SER A 49 36.18 -38.84 -12.26
N THR A 50 36.72 -37.63 -12.43
CA THR A 50 36.53 -36.57 -13.42
C THR A 50 37.19 -36.81 -14.80
N ILE A 51 36.69 -36.15 -15.86
CA ILE A 51 37.43 -35.31 -16.88
C ILE A 51 36.90 -35.46 -18.34
N LYS A 52 36.54 -34.29 -18.89
CA LYS A 52 36.57 -33.73 -20.28
C LYS A 52 36.38 -34.62 -21.51
N GLY A 53 35.53 -34.12 -22.43
CA GLY A 53 35.60 -34.41 -23.86
C GLY A 53 34.64 -33.52 -24.67
N LEU A 54 35.20 -32.56 -25.40
CA LEU A 54 34.53 -31.70 -26.38
C LEU A 54 34.26 -32.52 -27.65
N ASN A 55 33.12 -32.34 -28.34
CA ASN A 55 33.04 -32.47 -29.80
C ASN A 55 31.83 -31.76 -30.43
N HIS A 56 32.15 -31.06 -31.51
CA HIS A 56 31.28 -30.30 -32.42
C HIS A 56 30.32 -31.18 -33.23
N MET A 57 29.12 -30.66 -33.54
CA MET A 57 28.51 -30.82 -34.87
C MET A 57 27.81 -29.52 -35.31
N ASN A 58 27.97 -29.20 -36.59
CA ASN A 58 27.63 -27.94 -37.26
C ASN A 58 26.41 -28.10 -38.19
N PHE A 59 25.91 -26.94 -38.63
CA PHE A 59 25.24 -26.63 -39.91
C PHE A 59 23.70 -26.61 -39.98
N TRP A 60 23.10 -25.40 -39.99
CA TRP A 60 22.52 -24.80 -41.21
C TRP A 60 22.16 -23.32 -41.04
N SER A 61 22.48 -22.56 -42.08
CA SER A 61 22.50 -21.11 -42.22
C SER A 61 21.29 -20.60 -43.03
N ARG A 62 20.78 -19.40 -42.72
CA ARG A 62 20.29 -18.41 -43.70
C ARG A 62 20.24 -17.02 -43.04
N GLY A 63 20.95 -16.06 -43.65
CA GLY A 63 21.39 -14.82 -43.01
C GLY A 63 20.46 -13.62 -43.14
N ILE A 64 20.98 -12.45 -42.73
CA ILE A 64 20.74 -11.10 -43.26
C ILE A 64 21.77 -10.12 -42.63
N ARG A 65 22.42 -9.36 -43.53
CA ARG A 65 23.10 -8.04 -43.42
C ARG A 65 24.00 -7.70 -42.23
N THR A 66 25.24 -7.38 -42.61
CA THR A 66 26.33 -6.78 -41.86
C THR A 66 26.07 -5.31 -41.48
N THR A 67 26.30 -4.98 -40.22
CA THR A 67 26.58 -3.62 -39.72
C THR A 67 27.89 -3.69 -38.92
N PRO A 68 28.87 -2.77 -39.11
CA PRO A 68 30.17 -2.87 -38.47
C PRO A 68 30.11 -2.51 -36.98
N PRO A 69 30.94 -3.11 -36.11
CA PRO A 69 31.02 -2.74 -34.71
C PRO A 69 31.86 -1.46 -34.56
N TYR A 70 31.27 -0.42 -33.97
CA TYR A 70 31.99 0.75 -33.52
C TYR A 70 32.77 0.38 -32.24
N GLN A 71 34.10 0.36 -32.31
CA GLN A 71 34.98 0.23 -31.14
C GLN A 71 35.03 1.57 -30.40
N PHE A 72 34.72 1.56 -29.10
CA PHE A 72 35.02 2.68 -28.20
C PHE A 72 36.53 2.70 -27.91
N PRO A 73 37.24 3.81 -28.10
CA PRO A 73 38.58 3.97 -27.56
C PRO A 73 38.49 4.14 -26.04
N LEU A 74 39.24 3.29 -25.32
CA LEU A 74 39.50 3.42 -23.90
C LEU A 74 40.18 4.78 -23.66
N ALA A 75 39.50 5.72 -23.01
CA ALA A 75 40.11 6.98 -22.61
C ALA A 75 40.82 6.77 -21.26
N GLU A 76 42.11 6.43 -21.33
CA GLU A 76 43.05 6.77 -20.28
C GLU A 76 43.15 8.30 -20.21
N ARG A 77 42.81 8.89 -19.06
CA ARG A 77 43.28 10.23 -18.72
C ARG A 77 43.57 10.34 -17.23
N LEU A 78 44.84 10.08 -16.93
CA LEU A 78 45.72 10.86 -16.07
C LEU A 78 45.16 11.32 -14.72
N VAL A 79 45.54 10.55 -13.70
CA VAL A 79 45.75 11.04 -12.34
C VAL A 79 47.09 11.79 -12.34
N GLU A 80 47.03 13.12 -12.19
CA GLU A 80 48.15 13.92 -11.67
C GLU A 80 47.62 14.80 -10.52
N THR A 81 48.13 14.46 -9.34
CA THR A 81 48.25 15.18 -8.05
C THR A 81 48.71 16.65 -8.23
N GLU A 82 48.49 17.65 -7.37
CA GLU A 82 48.04 17.79 -5.98
C GLU A 82 47.84 19.29 -5.67
N SER A 83 47.22 19.60 -4.52
CA SER A 83 47.27 20.85 -3.73
C SER A 83 46.32 22.00 -4.07
N GLU A 84 45.21 22.07 -3.32
CA GLU A 84 44.85 23.25 -2.53
C GLU A 84 43.96 22.80 -1.36
N SER A 85 44.37 23.19 -0.15
CA SER A 85 43.72 22.83 1.10
C SER A 85 42.54 23.75 1.38
N GLU A 86 41.33 23.30 1.06
CA GLU A 86 40.09 23.77 1.67
C GLU A 86 39.34 22.51 2.16
N HIS A 87 38.54 22.63 3.23
CA HIS A 87 37.75 21.52 3.76
C HIS A 87 36.90 20.89 2.64
N ASP A 88 37.35 19.76 2.10
CA ASP A 88 36.68 19.04 1.00
C ASP A 88 35.35 18.48 1.53
N GLU A 89 34.30 19.30 1.50
CA GLU A 89 32.94 18.80 1.63
C GLU A 89 32.69 17.79 0.49
N PRO A 90 32.08 16.63 0.78
CA PRO A 90 31.79 15.64 -0.25
C PRO A 90 30.96 16.29 -1.38
N ARG A 91 31.54 16.36 -2.58
CA ARG A 91 30.89 16.93 -3.76
C ARG A 91 29.83 15.98 -4.29
N TYR A 92 28.62 16.07 -3.75
CA TYR A 92 27.47 15.30 -4.22
C TYR A 92 27.11 15.72 -5.66
N PRO A 93 26.91 14.75 -6.59
CA PRO A 93 26.31 15.08 -7.88
C PRO A 93 24.89 15.58 -7.65
N GLY A 94 24.34 16.39 -8.55
CA GLY A 94 23.03 16.97 -8.29
C GLY A 94 22.60 18.07 -9.23
N LEU A 95 21.46 18.65 -8.89
CA LEU A 95 21.00 19.88 -9.51
C LEU A 95 21.47 21.07 -8.68
N GLU A 96 22.30 21.91 -9.28
CA GLU A 96 22.77 23.16 -8.67
C GLU A 96 21.66 24.23 -8.63
N ALA A 97 21.96 25.36 -7.96
CA ALA A 97 21.08 26.52 -7.85
C ALA A 97 20.61 27.01 -9.24
N THR A 98 19.37 27.52 -9.31
CA THR A 98 18.82 28.02 -10.57
C THR A 98 19.54 29.30 -11.00
N LYS A 99 19.77 29.45 -12.31
CA LYS A 99 20.47 30.60 -12.88
C LYS A 99 19.49 31.76 -13.16
N PRO A 100 19.99 33.00 -13.30
CA PRO A 100 19.17 34.10 -13.81
C PRO A 100 18.53 33.75 -15.15
N GLY A 101 17.23 34.00 -15.29
CA GLY A 101 16.44 33.65 -16.48
C GLY A 101 15.86 32.24 -16.50
N GLU A 102 16.27 31.34 -15.60
CA GLU A 102 15.62 30.05 -15.41
C GLU A 102 14.37 30.20 -14.53
N LYS A 103 13.37 29.34 -14.72
CA LYS A 103 12.21 29.28 -13.82
C LYS A 103 12.67 28.92 -12.41
N PRO A 104 12.00 29.41 -11.35
CA PRO A 104 12.25 28.94 -10.01
C PRO A 104 11.96 27.45 -9.89
N ARG A 105 12.79 26.72 -9.15
CA ARG A 105 12.64 25.29 -8.90
C ARG A 105 11.90 25.03 -7.60
N VAL A 106 10.80 24.29 -7.70
CA VAL A 106 10.04 23.80 -6.54
C VAL A 106 10.40 22.33 -6.30
N VAL A 107 11.02 22.04 -5.17
CA VAL A 107 11.29 20.67 -4.72
C VAL A 107 10.16 20.20 -3.82
N VAL A 108 9.58 19.03 -4.13
CA VAL A 108 8.50 18.41 -3.37
C VAL A 108 8.98 17.05 -2.83
N LEU A 109 8.96 16.90 -1.51
CA LEU A 109 9.31 15.64 -0.84
C LEU A 109 8.03 14.83 -0.57
N GLY A 110 7.94 13.66 -1.20
CA GLY A 110 6.84 12.70 -1.02
C GLY A 110 5.85 12.64 -2.19
N THR A 111 5.10 11.55 -2.23
CA THR A 111 4.07 11.25 -3.26
C THR A 111 2.72 10.88 -2.62
N GLY A 112 2.41 11.47 -1.46
CA GLY A 112 1.16 11.25 -0.74
C GLY A 112 0.02 12.20 -1.15
N TRP A 113 -1.07 12.18 -0.39
CA TRP A 113 -2.25 13.04 -0.60
C TRP A 113 -1.91 14.52 -0.74
N ALA A 114 -1.08 15.04 0.17
CA ALA A 114 -0.73 16.45 0.23
C ALA A 114 0.15 16.84 -0.98
N ALA A 115 1.23 16.08 -1.20
CA ALA A 115 2.15 16.27 -2.31
C ALA A 115 1.44 16.21 -3.67
N CYS A 116 0.69 15.14 -3.92
CA CYS A 116 0.02 14.96 -5.21
C CYS A 116 -1.09 15.97 -5.45
N ARG A 117 -1.79 16.43 -4.40
CA ARG A 117 -2.76 17.50 -4.56
C ARG A 117 -2.11 18.84 -4.90
N PHE A 118 -0.96 19.14 -4.30
CA PHE A 118 -0.15 20.30 -4.62
C PHE A 118 0.41 20.22 -6.04
N LEU A 119 1.09 19.12 -6.38
CA LEU A 119 1.68 18.87 -7.70
C LEU A 119 0.64 18.98 -8.83
N ASN A 120 -0.58 18.47 -8.63
CA ASN A 120 -1.64 18.54 -9.63
C ASN A 120 -2.11 19.97 -9.95
N GLY A 121 -1.93 20.91 -9.02
CA GLY A 121 -2.38 22.30 -9.20
C GLY A 121 -1.27 23.31 -9.46
N LEU A 122 0.00 22.93 -9.27
CA LEU A 122 1.16 23.79 -9.47
C LEU A 122 1.27 24.24 -10.94
N ASP A 123 1.43 25.54 -11.16
CA ASP A 123 1.64 26.09 -12.51
C ASP A 123 3.08 25.85 -12.99
N THR A 124 3.24 24.86 -13.88
CA THR A 124 4.54 24.49 -14.47
C THR A 124 4.98 25.42 -15.61
N LYS A 125 4.19 26.45 -15.95
CA LYS A 125 4.67 27.57 -16.75
C LYS A 125 5.52 28.52 -15.93
N ALA A 126 5.17 28.70 -14.65
CA ALA A 126 5.91 29.54 -13.72
C ALA A 126 7.08 28.80 -13.05
N TYR A 127 6.92 27.51 -12.76
CA TYR A 127 7.90 26.73 -12.00
C TYR A 127 8.44 25.53 -12.76
N ASP A 128 9.71 25.19 -12.51
CA ASP A 128 10.23 23.85 -12.75
C ASP A 128 10.06 23.01 -11.47
N VAL A 129 9.67 21.74 -11.59
CA VAL A 129 9.29 20.92 -10.43
C VAL A 129 10.14 19.67 -10.30
N VAL A 130 10.63 19.42 -9.09
CA VAL A 130 11.35 18.19 -8.75
C VAL A 130 10.60 17.46 -7.66
N CYS A 131 10.14 16.24 -7.92
CA CYS A 131 9.47 15.38 -6.95
C CYS A 131 10.42 14.27 -6.51
N ILE A 132 10.68 14.16 -5.21
CA ILE A 132 11.58 13.17 -4.62
C ILE A 132 10.80 12.28 -3.68
N SER A 133 10.78 10.97 -3.94
CA SER A 133 10.08 10.01 -3.10
C SER A 133 10.61 8.59 -3.31
N PRO A 134 10.63 7.74 -2.25
CA PRO A 134 10.99 6.32 -2.40
C PRO A 134 9.97 5.53 -3.24
N ARG A 135 8.87 6.17 -3.67
CA ARG A 135 7.79 5.55 -4.43
C ARG A 135 7.22 6.49 -5.49
N ASN A 136 7.03 5.97 -6.70
CA ASN A 136 6.61 6.73 -7.88
C ASN A 136 5.09 7.00 -8.03
N HIS A 137 4.27 6.67 -7.04
CA HIS A 137 2.82 6.77 -7.15
C HIS A 137 2.17 7.27 -5.87
N MET A 138 0.99 7.86 -6.01
CA MET A 138 0.06 8.12 -4.92
C MET A 138 -0.75 6.87 -4.61
N VAL A 139 -1.03 6.65 -3.33
CA VAL A 139 -2.01 5.65 -2.89
C VAL A 139 -3.27 6.31 -2.39
N PHE A 140 -4.40 5.91 -2.96
CA PHE A 140 -5.74 6.26 -2.52
C PHE A 140 -6.10 5.44 -1.28
N THR A 141 -5.53 5.85 -0.14
CA THR A 141 -5.61 5.12 1.13
C THR A 141 -7.02 4.74 1.61
N PRO A 142 -8.12 5.47 1.33
CA PRO A 142 -9.46 5.08 1.78
C PRO A 142 -10.00 3.78 1.17
N LEU A 143 -9.44 3.31 0.06
CA LEU A 143 -9.84 2.03 -0.57
C LEU A 143 -8.77 0.94 -0.42
N LEU A 144 -7.73 1.19 0.37
CA LEU A 144 -6.61 0.25 0.51
C LEU A 144 -7.02 -1.03 1.25
N ALA A 145 -7.91 -0.95 2.24
CA ALA A 145 -8.39 -2.13 2.97
C ALA A 145 -9.08 -3.15 2.04
N SER A 146 -9.80 -2.67 1.02
CA SER A 146 -10.47 -3.51 0.02
C SER A 146 -9.48 -4.28 -0.87
N THR A 147 -8.22 -3.86 -0.99
CA THR A 147 -7.23 -4.58 -1.81
C THR A 147 -6.59 -5.76 -1.08
N CYS A 148 -6.61 -5.76 0.25
CA CYS A 148 -6.07 -6.85 1.07
C CYS A 148 -6.79 -8.19 0.88
N VAL A 149 -8.04 -8.16 0.41
CA VAL A 149 -8.86 -9.37 0.21
C VAL A 149 -9.26 -9.59 -1.25
N GLY A 150 -8.83 -8.73 -2.18
CA GLY A 150 -9.19 -8.85 -3.61
C GLY A 150 -10.57 -8.28 -3.99
N THR A 151 -11.19 -7.46 -3.13
CA THR A 151 -12.38 -6.65 -3.52
C THR A 151 -12.00 -5.59 -4.56
N LEU A 152 -10.77 -5.07 -4.47
CA LEU A 152 -10.17 -4.19 -5.45
C LEU A 152 -8.75 -4.68 -5.75
N GLU A 153 -8.32 -4.50 -6.99
CA GLU A 153 -6.92 -4.73 -7.33
C GLU A 153 -6.02 -3.56 -6.93
N PHE A 154 -4.75 -3.86 -6.63
CA PHE A 154 -3.77 -2.88 -6.15
C PHE A 154 -3.63 -1.66 -7.07
N ARG A 155 -3.69 -1.90 -8.39
CA ARG A 155 -3.60 -0.86 -9.41
C ARG A 155 -4.76 0.13 -9.39
N SER A 156 -5.93 -0.26 -8.87
CA SER A 156 -7.12 0.60 -8.79
C SER A 156 -7.00 1.69 -7.74
N VAL A 157 -6.09 1.52 -6.76
CA VAL A 157 -5.85 2.48 -5.68
C VAL A 157 -4.50 3.19 -5.81
N SER A 158 -3.74 2.93 -6.88
CA SER A 158 -2.44 3.56 -7.12
C SER A 158 -2.46 4.45 -8.36
N GLU A 159 -1.93 5.66 -8.30
CA GLU A 159 -1.80 6.56 -9.46
C GLU A 159 -0.37 7.08 -9.58
N PRO A 160 0.37 6.80 -10.67
CA PRO A 160 1.73 7.31 -10.86
C PRO A 160 1.79 8.83 -10.78
N VAL A 161 2.79 9.37 -10.07
CA VAL A 161 2.90 10.83 -9.84
C VAL A 161 3.11 11.59 -11.15
N SER A 162 3.79 11.00 -12.13
CA SER A 162 3.98 11.57 -13.47
C SER A 162 2.69 11.65 -14.30
N ARG A 163 1.63 10.93 -13.94
CA ARG A 163 0.28 11.14 -14.53
C ARG A 163 -0.49 12.25 -13.83
N ILE A 164 -0.19 12.49 -12.55
CA ILE A 164 -0.80 13.56 -11.76
C ILE A 164 -0.18 14.91 -12.15
N GLN A 165 1.13 14.95 -12.38
CA GLN A 165 1.84 16.11 -12.90
C GLN A 165 2.71 15.68 -14.08
N SER A 166 2.22 15.88 -15.29
CA SER A 166 2.87 15.43 -16.53
C SER A 166 4.24 16.07 -16.76
N ALA A 167 4.48 17.28 -16.24
CA ALA A 167 5.78 17.95 -16.36
C ALA A 167 6.93 17.10 -15.81
N LEU A 168 6.68 16.26 -14.78
CA LEU A 168 7.69 15.34 -14.22
C LEU A 168 8.19 14.29 -15.23
N ALA A 169 7.47 14.09 -16.34
CA ALA A 169 7.85 13.17 -17.42
C ALA A 169 8.11 13.88 -18.75
N THR A 170 7.56 15.08 -18.97
CA THR A 170 7.58 15.75 -20.29
C THR A 170 8.41 17.02 -20.34
N SER A 171 8.63 17.69 -19.21
CA SER A 171 9.36 18.97 -19.17
C SER A 171 10.85 18.72 -18.94
N PRO A 172 11.75 19.40 -19.68
CA PRO A 172 13.19 19.09 -19.65
C PRO A 172 13.87 19.35 -18.30
N ASN A 173 13.35 20.29 -17.51
CA ASN A 173 13.92 20.71 -16.23
C ASN A 173 13.08 20.26 -15.02
N SER A 174 12.11 19.37 -15.22
CA SER A 174 11.28 18.82 -14.16
C SER A 174 11.52 17.32 -14.03
N TYR A 175 11.69 16.84 -12.80
CA TYR A 175 12.21 15.50 -12.56
C TYR A 175 11.41 14.77 -11.48
N PHE A 176 11.22 13.47 -11.67
CA PHE A 176 10.91 12.57 -10.58
C PHE A 176 12.15 11.75 -10.22
N TYR A 177 12.59 11.83 -8.96
CA TYR A 177 13.68 11.01 -8.43
C TYR A 177 13.13 9.93 -7.48
N LEU A 178 13.44 8.68 -7.81
CA LEU A 178 13.15 7.52 -6.95
C LEU A 178 14.22 7.42 -5.85
N ALA A 179 14.05 8.23 -4.80
CA ALA A 179 15.02 8.39 -3.73
C ALA A 179 14.35 8.80 -2.43
N SER A 180 15.02 8.55 -1.31
CA SER A 180 14.64 9.10 -0.01
C SER A 180 15.45 10.35 0.28
N CYS A 181 14.80 11.41 0.75
CA CYS A 181 15.51 12.55 1.31
C CYS A 181 16.05 12.16 2.70
N ILE A 182 17.33 12.39 2.92
CA ILE A 182 18.03 12.05 4.17
C ILE A 182 18.41 13.30 4.98
N GLY A 183 18.42 14.48 4.35
CA GLY A 183 18.73 15.75 5.00
C GLY A 183 18.27 16.95 4.19
N VAL A 184 18.08 18.07 4.89
CA VAL A 184 17.74 19.38 4.32
C VAL A 184 18.72 20.40 4.88
N ASP A 185 19.46 21.08 4.01
CA ASP A 185 20.25 22.25 4.37
C ASP A 185 19.47 23.50 3.94
N THR A 186 19.01 24.22 4.96
CA THR A 186 18.19 25.42 4.81
C THR A 186 19.01 26.67 4.54
N ASN A 187 20.32 26.64 4.82
CA ASN A 187 21.21 27.76 4.54
C ASN A 187 21.69 27.71 3.09
N LYS A 188 22.01 26.51 2.59
CA LYS A 188 22.41 26.28 1.20
C LYS A 188 21.24 26.15 0.23
N HIS A 189 20.01 26.03 0.74
CA HIS A 189 18.81 25.74 -0.05
C HIS A 189 18.95 24.41 -0.83
N GLU A 190 19.42 23.36 -0.15
CA GLU A 190 19.67 22.05 -0.74
C GLU A 190 18.95 20.94 0.04
N VAL A 191 18.54 19.89 -0.68
CA VAL A 191 18.15 18.61 -0.08
C VAL A 191 19.15 17.53 -0.47
N TYR A 192 19.50 16.69 0.48
CA TYR A 192 20.36 15.51 0.28
C TYR A 192 19.49 14.27 0.20
N CYS A 193 19.76 13.45 -0.81
CA CYS A 193 18.95 12.31 -1.17
C CYS A 193 19.80 11.06 -1.35
N GLU A 194 19.22 9.90 -1.05
CA GLU A 194 19.81 8.59 -1.27
C GLU A 194 18.90 7.76 -2.18
N THR A 195 19.46 7.18 -3.23
CA THR A 195 18.69 6.38 -4.20
C THR A 195 18.15 5.10 -3.57
N MET A 196 17.01 4.62 -4.10
CA MET A 196 16.47 3.34 -3.67
C MET A 196 17.31 2.18 -4.23
N SER A 197 17.93 1.41 -3.33
CA SER A 197 18.70 0.24 -3.67
C SER A 197 17.77 -0.90 -4.10
N ASN A 198 17.63 -1.10 -5.41
CA ASN A 198 16.84 -2.20 -5.99
C ASN A 198 17.72 -3.24 -6.71
N GLY A 199 19.05 -3.18 -6.50
CA GLY A 199 20.01 -4.15 -7.04
C GLY A 199 20.20 -4.03 -8.57
N GLY A 200 19.94 -2.84 -9.13
CA GLY A 200 19.85 -2.64 -10.58
C GLY A 200 21.02 -1.90 -11.21
N LEU A 201 21.77 -1.09 -10.45
CA LEU A 201 22.87 -0.29 -10.97
C LEU A 201 24.19 -0.49 -10.17
N PRO A 202 25.36 -0.35 -10.82
CA PRO A 202 26.64 -0.26 -10.11
C PRO A 202 26.63 0.92 -9.14
N HIS A 203 27.16 0.72 -7.92
CA HIS A 203 27.27 1.75 -6.88
C HIS A 203 25.94 2.26 -6.29
N GLU A 204 24.89 1.43 -6.25
CA GLU A 204 23.69 1.69 -5.43
C GLU A 204 23.86 1.20 -3.97
N PRO A 205 23.28 1.91 -2.98
CA PRO A 205 22.70 3.25 -3.08
C PRO A 205 23.80 4.32 -3.21
N TYR A 206 23.52 5.40 -3.94
CA TYR A 206 24.38 6.59 -3.97
C TYR A 206 23.61 7.82 -3.55
N GLN A 207 24.35 8.83 -3.12
CA GLN A 207 23.80 10.08 -2.63
C GLN A 207 23.96 11.20 -3.66
N PHE A 208 22.98 12.09 -3.72
CA PHE A 208 22.96 13.25 -4.59
C PHE A 208 22.27 14.42 -3.90
N LYS A 209 22.50 15.64 -4.40
CA LYS A 209 21.87 16.87 -3.90
C LYS A 209 20.92 17.50 -4.91
N VAL A 210 19.94 18.24 -4.43
CA VAL A 210 19.06 19.07 -5.26
C VAL A 210 18.88 20.42 -4.60
N ALA A 211 19.40 21.48 -5.23
CA ALA A 211 19.13 22.85 -4.83
C ALA A 211 17.68 23.24 -5.18
N TYR A 212 17.05 24.07 -4.34
CA TYR A 212 15.67 24.52 -4.50
C TYR A 212 15.53 26.04 -4.40
N ASP A 213 14.56 26.61 -5.12
CA ASP A 213 14.07 27.94 -4.82
C ASP A 213 12.99 27.88 -3.73
N LYS A 214 12.08 26.89 -3.81
CA LYS A 214 11.08 26.59 -2.79
C LYS A 214 11.09 25.10 -2.43
N LEU A 215 10.93 24.79 -1.15
CA LEU A 215 10.85 23.41 -0.66
C LEU A 215 9.48 23.12 -0.04
N VAL A 216 8.90 22.00 -0.45
CA VAL A 216 7.60 21.53 0.03
C VAL A 216 7.76 20.14 0.64
N ILE A 217 7.71 20.05 1.96
CA ILE A 217 7.86 18.80 2.71
C ILE A 217 6.49 18.16 2.96
N ALA A 218 6.23 17.05 2.27
CA ALA A 218 4.97 16.31 2.33
C ALA A 218 5.21 14.80 2.54
N ALA A 219 6.16 14.47 3.42
CA ALA A 219 6.62 13.10 3.70
C ALA A 219 5.59 12.23 4.43
N GLY A 220 4.50 12.80 4.94
CA GLY A 220 3.44 12.06 5.63
C GLY A 220 3.85 11.61 7.04
N ALA A 221 3.38 10.44 7.47
CA ALA A 221 3.61 9.90 8.80
C ALA A 221 3.88 8.40 8.76
N GLU A 222 4.52 7.89 9.80
CA GLU A 222 4.80 6.47 9.99
C GLU A 222 3.85 5.86 11.03
N PRO A 223 3.56 4.54 10.93
CA PRO A 223 2.85 3.81 11.97
C PRO A 223 3.59 3.88 13.31
N LEU A 224 2.86 4.14 14.39
CA LEU A 224 3.42 4.10 15.73
C LEU A 224 3.34 2.69 16.30
N THR A 225 4.47 2.17 16.76
CA THR A 225 4.53 0.93 17.52
C THR A 225 4.40 1.16 19.03
N PHE A 226 4.40 2.42 19.48
CA PHE A 226 4.39 2.83 20.89
C PHE A 226 5.54 2.21 21.72
N GLY A 227 6.63 1.81 21.07
CA GLY A 227 7.74 1.10 21.74
C GLY A 227 7.42 -0.36 22.10
N ILE A 228 6.27 -0.89 21.67
CA ILE A 228 5.88 -2.28 21.91
C ILE A 228 6.80 -3.20 21.10
N LYS A 229 7.52 -4.07 21.81
CA LYS A 229 8.45 -5.04 21.24
C LYS A 229 7.72 -6.05 20.37
N GLY A 230 8.31 -6.38 19.22
CA GLY A 230 7.79 -7.39 18.29
C GLY A 230 6.80 -6.88 17.26
N VAL A 231 6.34 -5.63 17.35
CA VAL A 231 5.37 -5.08 16.38
C VAL A 231 5.97 -4.96 14.99
N LYS A 232 7.20 -4.43 14.86
CA LYS A 232 7.85 -4.25 13.54
C LYS A 232 8.19 -5.58 12.88
N GLU A 233 8.50 -6.57 13.69
CA GLU A 233 9.00 -7.87 13.26
C GLU A 233 7.86 -8.82 12.86
N ASN A 234 6.70 -8.73 13.53
CA ASN A 234 5.66 -9.75 13.40
C ASN A 234 4.27 -9.22 12.98
N ALA A 235 4.07 -7.90 12.89
CA ALA A 235 2.81 -7.31 12.45
C ALA A 235 2.93 -6.66 11.06
N TYR A 236 1.85 -6.70 10.29
CA TYR A 236 1.73 -5.97 9.04
C TYR A 236 1.04 -4.64 9.28
N PHE A 237 1.64 -3.53 8.83
CA PHE A 237 0.94 -2.25 8.78
C PHE A 237 -0.07 -2.23 7.63
N LEU A 238 -0.98 -1.26 7.58
CA LEU A 238 -1.91 -1.10 6.45
C LEU A 238 -1.96 0.36 6.00
N ARG A 239 -1.02 0.72 5.12
CA ARG A 239 -0.82 2.11 4.65
C ARG A 239 -0.29 2.22 3.22
N GLU A 240 0.44 1.21 2.78
CA GLU A 240 1.10 1.13 1.48
C GLU A 240 0.51 -0.02 0.66
N VAL A 241 0.65 0.03 -0.67
CA VAL A 241 0.23 -1.09 -1.54
C VAL A 241 1.02 -2.36 -1.22
N ASN A 242 2.32 -2.26 -0.98
CA ASN A 242 3.15 -3.41 -0.60
C ASN A 242 2.66 -4.05 0.70
N HIS A 243 2.21 -3.24 1.67
CA HIS A 243 1.60 -3.77 2.88
C HIS A 243 0.33 -4.60 2.57
N ALA A 244 -0.55 -4.07 1.71
CA ALA A 244 -1.76 -4.78 1.32
C ALA A 244 -1.46 -6.08 0.55
N GLN A 245 -0.41 -6.08 -0.28
CA GLN A 245 0.09 -7.27 -0.97
C GLN A 245 0.56 -8.33 0.02
N GLU A 246 1.40 -7.95 0.99
CA GLU A 246 1.90 -8.88 2.00
C GLU A 246 0.78 -9.42 2.90
N ILE A 247 -0.20 -8.60 3.26
CA ILE A 247 -1.41 -9.04 3.98
C ILE A 247 -2.18 -10.07 3.16
N ARG A 248 -2.48 -9.80 1.88
CA ARG A 248 -3.21 -10.73 1.00
C ARG A 248 -2.44 -12.03 0.82
N LYS A 249 -1.12 -11.94 0.59
CA LYS A 249 -0.20 -13.07 0.44
C LYS A 249 -0.19 -13.94 1.69
N LYS A 250 -0.12 -13.34 2.88
CA LYS A 250 -0.10 -14.05 4.16
C LYS A 250 -1.46 -14.68 4.49
N LEU A 251 -2.55 -13.97 4.23
CA LEU A 251 -3.92 -14.48 4.40
C LEU A 251 -4.14 -15.75 3.57
N LEU A 252 -3.88 -15.68 2.26
CA LEU A 252 -4.03 -16.82 1.36
C LEU A 252 -3.05 -17.96 1.69
N LEU A 253 -1.81 -17.64 2.07
CA LEU A 253 -0.85 -18.64 2.52
C LEU A 253 -1.34 -19.42 3.73
N ASN A 254 -1.89 -18.74 4.74
CA ASN A 254 -2.38 -19.41 5.94
C ASN A 254 -3.57 -20.32 5.62
N LEU A 255 -4.47 -19.90 4.73
CA LEU A 255 -5.56 -20.74 4.21
C LEU A 255 -5.02 -22.01 3.54
N MET A 256 -4.13 -21.87 2.56
CA MET A 256 -3.57 -23.02 1.84
C MET A 256 -2.77 -23.94 2.76
N LEU A 257 -1.94 -23.38 3.65
CA LEU A 257 -1.18 -24.19 4.60
C LEU A 257 -2.10 -24.98 5.53
N SER A 258 -3.19 -24.40 6.00
CA SER A 258 -4.12 -25.07 6.92
C SER A 258 -4.85 -26.27 6.32
N GLU A 259 -4.91 -26.36 4.98
CA GLU A 259 -5.48 -27.49 4.25
C GLU A 259 -4.48 -28.61 3.94
N ASN A 260 -3.18 -28.38 4.15
CA ASN A 260 -2.17 -29.40 3.89
C ASN A 260 -2.44 -30.65 4.74
N PRO A 261 -2.47 -31.84 4.13
CA PRO A 261 -2.59 -33.08 4.89
C PRO A 261 -1.36 -33.27 5.76
N GLY A 262 -1.54 -33.84 6.96
CA GLY A 262 -0.40 -34.27 7.77
C GLY A 262 0.33 -35.44 7.15
N PHE A 263 1.63 -35.59 7.47
CA PHE A 263 2.41 -36.77 7.13
C PHE A 263 3.09 -37.33 8.37
N LEU A 264 3.40 -38.64 8.39
CA LEU A 264 4.03 -39.29 9.54
C LEU A 264 5.50 -38.88 9.64
N VAL A 265 5.91 -38.35 10.80
CA VAL A 265 7.32 -38.10 11.12
C VAL A 265 7.70 -39.05 12.25
N ALA A 266 8.74 -39.85 12.00
CA ALA A 266 9.42 -40.60 13.04
C ALA A 266 10.25 -39.62 13.89
N LYS A 267 9.85 -39.43 15.15
CA LYS A 267 10.66 -38.73 16.14
C LYS A 267 11.49 -39.75 16.91
N LEU A 268 12.79 -39.53 16.99
CA LEU A 268 13.64 -40.20 17.96
C LEU A 268 13.55 -39.43 19.28
N ASN A 269 13.02 -40.07 20.32
CA ASN A 269 13.01 -39.47 21.65
C ASN A 269 14.32 -39.75 22.39
N TYR A 270 14.59 -39.02 23.49
CA TYR A 270 15.80 -39.18 24.31
C TYR A 270 16.02 -40.62 24.85
N SER A 271 14.99 -41.47 24.78
CA SER A 271 15.04 -42.90 25.12
C SER A 271 15.39 -43.82 23.94
N LEU A 272 15.84 -43.29 22.78
CA LEU A 272 16.18 -44.06 21.57
C LEU A 272 15.02 -44.91 21.00
N THR A 273 13.78 -44.55 21.32
CA THR A 273 12.57 -45.15 20.75
C THR A 273 12.09 -44.33 19.55
N ILE A 274 11.64 -45.03 18.50
CA ILE A 274 10.98 -44.42 17.34
C ILE A 274 9.51 -44.21 17.68
N GLU A 275 9.09 -42.96 17.82
CA GLU A 275 7.68 -42.57 17.93
C GLU A 275 7.21 -42.05 16.57
N PHE A 276 6.22 -42.72 15.97
CA PHE A 276 5.55 -42.19 14.79
C PHE A 276 4.53 -41.15 15.23
N VAL A 277 4.86 -39.87 15.04
CA VAL A 277 3.95 -38.76 15.30
C VAL A 277 3.33 -38.36 13.97
N ILE A 278 2.01 -38.17 13.92
CA ILE A 278 1.37 -37.48 12.79
C ILE A 278 1.89 -36.05 12.80
N ALA A 279 2.85 -35.72 11.95
CA ALA A 279 3.22 -34.33 11.66
C ALA A 279 2.20 -33.76 10.67
N GLY A 280 0.99 -33.58 11.16
CA GLY A 280 -0.04 -32.73 10.56
C GLY A 280 -0.14 -31.42 11.29
N ILE A 281 -0.76 -30.44 10.65
CA ILE A 281 -1.18 -29.23 11.36
C ILE A 281 -2.29 -29.66 12.32
N SER A 282 -2.00 -29.55 13.62
CA SER A 282 -2.99 -29.83 14.66
C SER A 282 -4.17 -28.87 14.54
N GLU A 283 -5.31 -29.22 15.11
CA GLU A 283 -6.51 -28.39 15.08
C GLU A 283 -6.27 -27.03 15.75
N GLU A 284 -5.43 -26.99 16.78
CA GLU A 284 -4.98 -25.77 17.44
C GLU A 284 -4.13 -24.90 16.51
N GLU A 285 -3.22 -25.51 15.75
CA GLU A 285 -2.38 -24.78 14.79
C GLU A 285 -3.20 -24.28 13.59
N LYS A 286 -4.23 -25.03 13.13
CA LYS A 286 -5.21 -24.53 12.14
C LYS A 286 -5.95 -23.31 12.69
N SER A 287 -6.51 -23.43 13.90
CA SER A 287 -7.23 -22.32 14.55
C SER A 287 -6.34 -21.09 14.73
N ARG A 288 -5.07 -21.28 15.07
CA ARG A 288 -4.08 -20.20 15.17
C ARG A 288 -3.79 -19.58 13.80
N LEU A 289 -3.42 -20.38 12.80
CA LEU A 289 -3.07 -19.90 11.45
C LEU A 289 -4.22 -19.10 10.81
N LEU A 290 -5.46 -19.50 11.07
CA LEU A 290 -6.66 -18.87 10.54
C LEU A 290 -7.26 -17.81 11.47
N HIS A 291 -6.55 -17.43 12.54
CA HIS A 291 -6.92 -16.29 13.36
C HIS A 291 -6.28 -15.00 12.81
N CYS A 292 -7.12 -14.14 12.25
CA CYS A 292 -6.77 -12.78 11.84
C CYS A 292 -7.02 -11.81 13.00
N VAL A 293 -5.98 -11.15 13.49
CA VAL A 293 -6.06 -10.16 14.57
C VAL A 293 -5.75 -8.78 14.00
N ILE A 294 -6.65 -7.82 14.24
CA ILE A 294 -6.51 -6.43 13.83
C ILE A 294 -6.37 -5.58 15.09
N ILE A 295 -5.32 -4.79 15.19
CA ILE A 295 -5.12 -3.82 16.28
C ILE A 295 -5.50 -2.43 15.79
N GLY A 296 -6.42 -1.78 16.51
CA GLY A 296 -6.89 -0.42 16.25
C GLY A 296 -8.30 -0.37 15.68
N GLY A 297 -9.23 0.15 16.46
CA GLY A 297 -10.64 0.36 16.11
C GLY A 297 -10.91 1.64 15.31
N GLY A 298 -9.91 2.26 14.71
CA GLY A 298 -10.09 3.39 13.79
C GLY A 298 -10.77 2.97 12.47
N PRO A 299 -11.08 3.92 11.57
CA PRO A 299 -11.71 3.63 10.29
C PRO A 299 -11.01 2.52 9.51
N THR A 300 -9.67 2.55 9.41
CA THR A 300 -8.89 1.54 8.70
C THR A 300 -9.07 0.12 9.25
N GLY A 301 -8.99 -0.06 10.57
CA GLY A 301 -9.14 -1.37 11.20
C GLY A 301 -10.56 -1.91 11.12
N VAL A 302 -11.56 -1.02 11.23
CA VAL A 302 -12.98 -1.38 11.06
C VAL A 302 -13.31 -1.76 9.62
N GLU A 303 -12.87 -0.97 8.64
CA GLU A 303 -13.07 -1.26 7.22
C GLU A 303 -12.41 -2.58 6.83
N PHE A 304 -11.16 -2.81 7.25
CA PHE A 304 -10.46 -4.06 6.98
C PHE A 304 -11.11 -5.27 7.67
N SER A 305 -11.61 -5.11 8.91
CA SER A 305 -12.37 -6.17 9.59
C SER A 305 -13.67 -6.52 8.85
N GLY A 306 -14.35 -5.51 8.29
CA GLY A 306 -15.54 -5.71 7.45
C GLY A 306 -15.22 -6.42 6.14
N GLU A 307 -14.14 -6.03 5.45
CA GLU A 307 -13.67 -6.68 4.21
C GLU A 307 -13.27 -8.15 4.44
N LEU A 308 -12.56 -8.43 5.53
CA LEU A 308 -12.22 -9.80 5.94
C LEU A 308 -13.46 -10.64 6.24
N SER A 309 -14.42 -10.07 6.98
CA SER A 309 -15.69 -10.74 7.27
C SER A 309 -16.45 -11.08 5.99
N ASP A 310 -16.52 -10.15 5.03
CA ASP A 310 -17.16 -10.39 3.74
C ASP A 310 -16.44 -11.45 2.90
N PHE A 311 -15.11 -11.48 2.93
CA PHE A 311 -14.29 -12.50 2.28
C PHE A 311 -14.53 -13.88 2.91
N ILE A 312 -14.53 -13.98 4.23
CA ILE A 312 -14.76 -15.24 4.94
C ILE A 312 -16.15 -15.80 4.61
N MET A 313 -17.17 -14.96 4.71
CA MET A 313 -18.55 -15.40 4.61
C MET A 313 -18.96 -15.82 3.20
N ARG A 314 -18.38 -15.19 2.17
CA ARG A 314 -18.69 -15.49 0.76
C ARG A 314 -17.67 -16.44 0.15
N ASP A 315 -16.41 -16.05 0.15
CA ASP A 315 -15.37 -16.72 -0.62
C ASP A 315 -14.81 -17.94 0.12
N VAL A 316 -14.42 -17.77 1.40
CA VAL A 316 -13.79 -18.86 2.17
C VAL A 316 -14.75 -20.01 2.41
N ARG A 317 -16.01 -19.72 2.78
CA ARG A 317 -17.02 -20.75 3.02
C ARG A 317 -17.36 -21.59 1.79
N GLU A 318 -17.26 -21.01 0.60
CA GLU A 318 -17.53 -21.71 -0.66
C GLU A 318 -16.32 -22.53 -1.12
N ARG A 319 -15.10 -22.00 -0.97
CA ARG A 319 -13.90 -22.56 -1.61
C ARG A 319 -12.98 -23.36 -0.68
N TYR A 320 -13.00 -23.09 0.62
CA TYR A 320 -12.15 -23.72 1.64
C TYR A 320 -12.98 -24.55 2.62
N SER A 321 -13.77 -25.49 2.07
CA SER A 321 -14.81 -26.23 2.81
C SER A 321 -14.31 -26.97 4.05
N GLN A 322 -13.04 -27.39 4.06
CA GLN A 322 -12.42 -28.17 5.14
C GLN A 322 -11.97 -27.33 6.33
N VAL A 323 -11.68 -26.04 6.11
CA VAL A 323 -11.08 -25.16 7.14
C VAL A 323 -11.93 -23.92 7.44
N LYS A 324 -13.09 -23.78 6.79
CA LYS A 324 -14.02 -22.64 6.92
C LYS A 324 -14.49 -22.34 8.35
N ASP A 325 -14.48 -23.33 9.24
CA ASP A 325 -14.97 -23.17 10.62
C ASP A 325 -13.87 -22.75 11.60
N TYR A 326 -12.60 -22.77 11.17
CA TYR A 326 -11.44 -22.36 11.96
C TYR A 326 -11.11 -20.87 11.79
N ILE A 327 -11.49 -20.28 10.66
CA ILE A 327 -11.17 -18.88 10.37
C ILE A 327 -11.98 -17.93 11.25
N LYS A 328 -11.27 -17.05 11.95
CA LYS A 328 -11.89 -16.07 12.85
C LYS A 328 -11.16 -14.74 12.78
N VAL A 329 -11.93 -13.67 13.00
CA VAL A 329 -11.44 -12.29 12.97
C VAL A 329 -11.64 -11.67 14.35
N THR A 330 -10.59 -11.12 14.93
CA THR A 330 -10.65 -10.35 16.17
C THR A 330 -10.13 -8.94 15.94
N LEU A 331 -10.96 -7.94 16.23
CA LEU A 331 -10.57 -6.54 16.27
C LEU A 331 -10.35 -6.14 17.73
N ILE A 332 -9.14 -5.70 18.05
CA ILE A 332 -8.73 -5.27 19.38
C ILE A 332 -8.58 -3.75 19.40
N GLU A 333 -9.27 -3.09 20.31
CA GLU A 333 -9.21 -1.64 20.53
C GLU A 333 -9.06 -1.35 22.03
N ALA A 334 -8.27 -0.33 22.39
CA ALA A 334 -8.06 0.03 23.79
C ALA A 334 -9.34 0.60 24.43
N ASN A 335 -10.10 1.37 23.66
CA ASN A 335 -11.34 2.01 24.09
C ASN A 335 -12.52 1.59 23.20
N GLU A 336 -13.09 2.56 22.48
CA GLU A 336 -14.25 2.38 21.61
C GLU A 336 -13.83 2.51 20.15
N ILE A 337 -14.39 1.64 19.30
CA ILE A 337 -14.18 1.74 17.85
C ILE A 337 -14.78 3.05 17.31
N LEU A 338 -14.18 3.57 16.25
CA LEU A 338 -14.62 4.76 15.53
C LEU A 338 -14.90 5.95 16.48
N SER A 339 -14.01 6.19 17.45
CA SER A 339 -14.18 7.21 18.50
C SER A 339 -14.36 8.66 18.00
N SER A 340 -14.15 8.91 16.71
CA SER A 340 -14.45 10.19 16.03
C SER A 340 -15.89 10.28 15.52
N PHE A 341 -16.63 9.18 15.44
CA PHE A 341 -18.01 9.10 14.94
C PHE A 341 -19.04 9.27 16.04
N ASP A 342 -20.28 9.55 15.63
CA ASP A 342 -21.43 9.67 16.53
C ASP A 342 -21.63 8.39 17.35
N VAL A 343 -22.15 8.53 18.57
CA VAL A 343 -22.38 7.41 19.50
C VAL A 343 -23.30 6.35 18.88
N GLY A 344 -24.37 6.78 18.20
CA GLY A 344 -25.29 5.89 17.51
C GLY A 344 -24.62 5.13 16.35
N LEU A 345 -23.77 5.81 15.58
CA LEU A 345 -22.99 5.17 14.50
C LEU A 345 -21.99 4.15 15.04
N ARG A 346 -21.32 4.46 16.16
CA ARG A 346 -20.42 3.52 16.85
C ARG A 346 -21.16 2.27 17.31
N GLN A 347 -22.32 2.44 17.97
CA GLN A 347 -23.13 1.32 18.41
C GLN A 347 -23.63 0.46 17.22
N TYR A 348 -24.02 1.12 16.12
CA TYR A 348 -24.39 0.43 14.90
C TYR A 348 -23.25 -0.43 14.35
N ALA A 349 -22.05 0.15 14.24
CA ALA A 349 -20.86 -0.54 13.76
C ALA A 349 -20.52 -1.76 14.63
N THR A 350 -20.51 -1.58 15.96
CA THR A 350 -20.26 -2.64 16.94
C THR A 350 -21.25 -3.80 16.76
N ASN A 351 -22.55 -3.49 16.67
CA ASN A 351 -23.59 -4.50 16.50
C ASN A 351 -23.47 -5.22 15.14
N HIS A 352 -23.16 -4.48 14.08
CA HIS A 352 -23.06 -5.02 12.73
C HIS A 352 -21.82 -5.92 12.55
N LEU A 353 -20.66 -5.52 13.06
CA LEU A 353 -19.43 -6.31 13.02
C LEU A 353 -19.59 -7.62 13.79
N ARG A 354 -20.14 -7.58 15.01
CA ARG A 354 -20.44 -8.79 15.79
C ARG A 354 -21.38 -9.74 15.06
N LYS A 355 -22.46 -9.21 14.48
CA LYS A 355 -23.39 -10.00 13.64
C LYS A 355 -22.75 -10.60 12.39
N SER A 356 -21.64 -10.02 11.94
CA SER A 356 -20.89 -10.49 10.77
C SER A 356 -19.73 -11.45 11.16
N GLY A 357 -19.65 -11.85 12.44
CA GLY A 357 -18.68 -12.83 12.92
C GLY A 357 -17.34 -12.22 13.35
N VAL A 358 -17.22 -10.89 13.42
CA VAL A 358 -16.02 -10.22 13.95
C VAL A 358 -16.11 -10.18 15.48
N GLN A 359 -15.11 -10.74 16.14
CA GLN A 359 -14.97 -10.66 17.58
C GLN A 359 -14.38 -9.29 17.96
N LEU A 360 -15.10 -8.52 18.77
CA LEU A 360 -14.63 -7.24 19.28
C LEU A 360 -14.09 -7.44 20.68
N MET A 361 -12.81 -7.15 20.87
CA MET A 361 -12.11 -7.30 22.14
C MET A 361 -11.56 -5.95 22.57
N ARG A 362 -11.76 -5.62 23.85
CA ARG A 362 -11.13 -4.44 24.44
C ARG A 362 -9.79 -4.85 25.03
N GLY A 363 -8.71 -4.15 24.69
CA GLY A 363 -7.39 -4.51 25.20
C GLY A 363 -6.26 -3.59 24.73
N VAL A 364 -5.19 -3.56 25.50
CA VAL A 364 -3.95 -2.85 25.18
C VAL A 364 -2.85 -3.88 24.99
N VAL A 365 -2.22 -3.89 23.81
CA VAL A 365 -1.12 -4.82 23.49
C VAL A 365 0.12 -4.43 24.31
N LYS A 366 0.73 -5.42 24.96
CA LYS A 366 1.94 -5.28 25.77
C LYS A 366 3.19 -5.78 25.05
N GLU A 367 3.12 -6.94 24.39
CA GLU A 367 4.21 -7.52 23.61
C GLU A 367 3.65 -8.34 22.44
N VAL A 368 4.40 -8.41 21.34
CA VAL A 368 4.07 -9.24 20.18
C VAL A 368 5.15 -10.31 20.01
N HIS A 369 4.73 -11.56 19.95
CA HIS A 369 5.58 -12.71 19.63
C HIS A 369 5.21 -13.29 18.25
N PRO A 370 6.06 -14.11 17.63
CA PRO A 370 5.81 -14.63 16.27
C PRO A 370 4.49 -15.36 16.04
N LYS A 371 3.87 -15.91 17.10
CA LYS A 371 2.65 -16.73 17.02
C LYS A 371 1.51 -16.24 17.92
N LYS A 372 1.72 -15.20 18.73
CA LYS A 372 0.73 -14.68 19.69
C LYS A 372 1.04 -13.24 20.09
N ILE A 373 0.02 -12.50 20.53
CA ILE A 373 0.18 -11.23 21.25
C ILE A 373 -0.13 -11.43 22.72
N ILE A 374 0.51 -10.62 23.58
CA ILE A 374 0.24 -10.55 25.01
C ILE A 374 -0.43 -9.21 25.29
N LEU A 375 -1.61 -9.22 25.88
CA LEU A 375 -2.32 -8.02 26.33
C LEU A 375 -1.84 -7.58 27.73
N SER A 376 -2.15 -6.35 28.10
CA SER A 376 -1.71 -5.75 29.37
C SER A 376 -2.31 -6.43 30.60
N ASP A 377 -3.45 -7.10 30.44
CA ASP A 377 -4.10 -7.91 31.49
C ASP A 377 -3.54 -9.35 31.58
N GLY A 378 -2.54 -9.69 30.76
CA GLY A 378 -1.93 -11.02 30.70
C GLY A 378 -2.60 -11.98 29.72
N THR A 379 -3.66 -11.57 29.01
CA THR A 379 -4.33 -12.43 28.02
C THR A 379 -3.41 -12.71 26.83
N ASP A 380 -3.22 -13.99 26.53
CA ASP A 380 -2.58 -14.46 25.29
C ASP A 380 -3.61 -14.53 24.16
N VAL A 381 -3.33 -13.91 23.02
CA VAL A 381 -4.15 -14.04 21.80
C VAL A 381 -3.28 -14.62 20.68
N PRO A 382 -3.43 -15.92 20.35
CA PRO A 382 -2.74 -16.54 19.23
C PRO A 382 -3.15 -15.88 17.91
N TYR A 383 -2.27 -15.85 16.91
CA TYR A 383 -2.65 -15.34 15.59
C TYR A 383 -1.86 -16.00 14.47
N GLY A 384 -2.42 -15.96 13.26
CA GLY A 384 -1.74 -16.32 12.01
C GLY A 384 -1.49 -15.11 11.13
N LEU A 385 -2.33 -14.09 11.23
CA LEU A 385 -2.17 -12.78 10.58
C LEU A 385 -2.44 -11.69 11.62
N LEU A 386 -1.46 -10.81 11.84
CA LEU A 386 -1.59 -9.65 12.72
C LEU A 386 -1.48 -8.37 11.89
N VAL A 387 -2.51 -7.55 11.90
CA VAL A 387 -2.53 -6.25 11.22
C VAL A 387 -2.55 -5.12 12.23
N TRP A 388 -1.55 -4.24 12.17
CA TRP A 388 -1.40 -3.08 13.03
C TRP A 388 -1.89 -1.82 12.33
N SER A 389 -3.05 -1.33 12.75
CA SER A 389 -3.74 -0.19 12.10
C SER A 389 -4.00 0.98 13.06
N THR A 390 -3.28 1.03 14.18
CA THR A 390 -3.40 2.08 15.19
C THR A 390 -2.16 2.98 15.23
N GLY A 391 -2.38 4.27 15.51
CA GLY A 391 -1.33 5.25 15.76
C GLY A 391 -0.54 5.66 14.52
N VAL A 392 -0.41 6.96 14.31
CA VAL A 392 0.54 7.52 13.34
C VAL A 392 1.30 8.68 13.96
N GLY A 393 2.56 8.85 13.57
CA GLY A 393 3.42 9.89 14.11
C GLY A 393 4.52 10.30 13.15
N PRO A 394 5.32 11.31 13.52
CA PRO A 394 6.44 11.77 12.71
C PRO A 394 7.45 10.65 12.49
N SER A 395 7.93 10.52 11.24
CA SER A 395 8.99 9.59 10.86
C SER A 395 10.33 9.96 11.49
N GLN A 396 11.30 9.05 11.46
CA GLN A 396 12.66 9.35 11.91
C GLN A 396 13.29 10.49 11.11
N PHE A 397 13.04 10.53 9.79
CA PHE A 397 13.43 11.67 8.94
C PHE A 397 12.86 12.99 9.46
N ILE A 398 11.56 13.06 9.75
CA ILE A 398 10.95 14.29 10.27
C ILE A 398 11.54 14.68 11.63
N LYS A 399 11.86 13.72 12.48
CA LYS A 399 12.49 13.97 13.79
C LYS A 399 13.92 14.47 13.65
N SER A 400 14.69 14.00 12.67
CA SER A 400 16.10 14.36 12.50
C SER A 400 16.31 15.75 11.91
N LEU A 401 15.32 16.31 11.19
CA LEU A 401 15.43 17.65 10.62
C LEU A 401 15.53 18.72 11.71
N ASN A 402 16.51 19.63 11.59
CA ASN A 402 16.66 20.81 12.43
C ASN A 402 15.67 21.92 12.04
N LEU A 403 14.38 21.58 12.11
CA LEU A 403 13.25 22.48 11.88
C LEU A 403 12.40 22.54 13.15
N PRO A 404 11.71 23.66 13.41
CA PRO A 404 10.84 23.80 14.57
C PRO A 404 9.81 22.68 14.60
N LYS A 405 9.44 22.23 15.80
CA LYS A 405 8.48 21.14 15.98
C LYS A 405 7.19 21.68 16.60
N SER A 406 6.06 21.20 16.09
CA SER A 406 4.76 21.40 16.73
C SER A 406 4.53 20.37 17.85
N PRO A 407 3.50 20.55 18.69
CA PRO A 407 3.10 19.54 19.65
C PRO A 407 2.93 18.17 19.00
N GLY A 408 3.56 17.14 19.58
CA GLY A 408 3.58 15.78 19.01
C GLY A 408 4.69 15.52 17.99
N GLY A 409 5.61 16.47 17.76
CA GLY A 409 6.87 16.24 17.04
C GLY A 409 6.80 16.33 15.51
N ARG A 410 5.70 16.84 14.95
CA ARG A 410 5.59 17.15 13.50
C ARG A 410 6.37 18.43 13.19
N ILE A 411 6.65 18.71 11.92
CA ILE A 411 7.22 20.00 11.50
C ILE A 411 6.25 21.11 11.91
N GLY A 412 6.77 22.10 12.64
CA GLY A 412 6.06 23.28 13.10
C GLY A 412 5.85 24.26 11.96
N ILE A 413 4.58 24.59 11.70
CA ILE A 413 4.18 25.53 10.65
C ILE A 413 3.40 26.73 11.19
N ASP A 414 3.47 27.83 10.47
CA ASP A 414 2.62 29.02 10.65
C ASP A 414 1.23 28.85 10.01
N GLU A 415 0.42 29.92 10.05
CA GLU A 415 -0.94 29.91 9.51
C GLU A 415 -1.02 29.77 7.97
N TRP A 416 0.09 29.97 7.26
CA TRP A 416 0.22 29.83 5.81
C TRP A 416 0.93 28.54 5.39
N LEU A 417 1.11 27.61 6.33
CA LEU A 417 1.81 26.32 6.13
C LEU A 417 3.33 26.47 5.87
N ARG A 418 3.91 27.63 6.19
CA ARG A 418 5.36 27.85 6.13
C ARG A 418 6.04 27.38 7.39
N VAL A 419 7.31 27.06 7.30
CA VAL A 419 8.18 26.85 8.45
C VAL A 419 8.80 28.21 8.85
N PRO A 420 8.37 28.86 9.94
CA PRO A 420 8.67 30.28 10.16
C PRO A 420 10.15 30.59 10.41
N SER A 421 10.97 29.61 10.78
CA SER A 421 12.42 29.80 10.98
C SER A 421 13.23 29.75 9.69
N VAL A 422 12.62 29.39 8.56
CA VAL A 422 13.32 29.19 7.28
C VAL A 422 12.48 29.76 6.16
N GLU A 423 13.04 30.72 5.44
CA GLU A 423 12.40 31.26 4.24
C GLU A 423 12.25 30.15 3.18
N ASP A 424 11.17 30.18 2.40
CA ASP A 424 10.93 29.26 1.28
C ASP A 424 10.62 27.78 1.60
N VAL A 425 10.58 27.40 2.88
CA VAL A 425 10.22 26.03 3.28
C VAL A 425 8.78 25.96 3.76
N PHE A 426 8.03 25.02 3.18
CA PHE A 426 6.63 24.72 3.52
C PHE A 426 6.49 23.27 3.93
N ALA A 427 5.53 22.97 4.81
CA ALA A 427 5.21 21.60 5.19
C ALA A 427 3.71 21.36 5.24
N LEU A 428 3.26 20.19 4.77
CA LEU A 428 1.84 19.86 4.66
C LEU A 428 1.55 18.36 4.84
N GLY A 429 0.30 18.04 5.17
CA GLY A 429 -0.14 16.68 5.46
C GLY A 429 0.30 16.21 6.84
N ASP A 430 0.39 14.89 7.01
CA ASP A 430 0.58 14.27 8.33
C ASP A 430 1.96 14.57 8.97
N CYS A 431 2.93 15.10 8.21
CA CYS A 431 4.22 15.53 8.73
C CYS A 431 4.22 16.95 9.31
N ALA A 432 3.13 17.71 9.18
CA ALA A 432 3.04 19.10 9.61
C ALA A 432 2.02 19.29 10.74
N GLY A 433 2.27 20.27 11.59
CA GLY A 433 1.37 20.70 12.65
C GLY A 433 1.61 22.17 12.98
N PHE A 434 0.54 22.88 13.35
CA PHE A 434 0.65 24.27 13.76
C PHE A 434 1.50 24.41 15.01
N LEU A 435 2.33 25.44 15.03
CA LEU A 435 3.09 25.82 16.21
C LEU A 435 2.17 26.34 17.32
N GLU A 436 2.55 26.12 18.59
CA GLU A 436 1.75 26.58 19.73
C GLU A 436 1.49 28.08 19.70
N GLN A 437 2.46 28.88 19.23
CA GLN A 437 2.31 30.34 19.15
C GLN A 437 1.20 30.79 18.18
N THR A 438 0.76 29.93 17.26
CA THR A 438 -0.37 30.24 16.36
C THR A 438 -1.72 30.14 17.06
N GLY A 439 -1.81 29.54 18.25
CA GLY A 439 -3.06 29.25 18.94
C GLY A 439 -3.97 28.24 18.23
N LYS A 440 -3.52 27.63 17.12
CA LYS A 440 -4.30 26.66 16.36
C LYS A 440 -4.04 25.23 16.83
N PRO A 441 -5.06 24.37 16.91
CA PRO A 441 -4.89 22.97 17.28
C PRO A 441 -4.18 22.19 16.17
N VAL A 442 -3.43 21.15 16.55
CA VAL A 442 -2.86 20.19 15.58
C VAL A 442 -3.99 19.47 14.85
N LEU A 443 -3.96 19.51 13.52
CA LEU A 443 -4.99 18.88 12.69
C LEU A 443 -4.83 17.35 12.66
N PRO A 444 -5.95 16.60 12.56
CA PRO A 444 -5.92 15.14 12.52
C PRO A 444 -5.25 14.64 11.23
N ALA A 445 -4.60 13.48 11.30
CA ALA A 445 -3.94 12.85 10.17
C ALA A 445 -4.97 12.23 9.20
N LEU A 446 -5.58 13.07 8.37
CA LEU A 446 -6.65 12.70 7.44
C LEU A 446 -6.30 13.11 6.01
N ALA A 447 -6.65 12.26 5.04
CA ALA A 447 -6.52 12.56 3.60
C ALA A 447 -7.18 13.90 3.21
N GLN A 448 -8.33 14.24 3.80
CA GLN A 448 -9.02 15.50 3.53
C GLN A 448 -8.27 16.74 4.06
N VAL A 449 -7.50 16.61 5.16
CA VAL A 449 -6.65 17.70 5.66
C VAL A 449 -5.50 17.92 4.68
N ALA A 450 -4.81 16.83 4.34
CA ALA A 450 -3.70 16.84 3.38
C ALA A 450 -4.10 17.41 2.02
N GLU A 451 -5.25 16.98 1.47
CA GLU A 451 -5.78 17.50 0.21
C GLU A 451 -6.09 19.01 0.29
N ARG A 452 -6.72 19.46 1.37
CA ARG A 452 -7.07 20.88 1.53
C ARG A 452 -5.83 21.75 1.70
N GLN A 453 -4.84 21.30 2.46
CA GLN A 453 -3.55 21.97 2.59
C GLN A 453 -2.83 22.05 1.23
N GLY A 454 -2.81 20.94 0.47
CA GLY A 454 -2.22 20.94 -0.88
C GLY A 454 -2.94 21.90 -1.83
N LYS A 455 -4.28 21.97 -1.78
CA LYS A 455 -5.05 22.92 -2.59
C LYS A 455 -4.74 24.37 -2.20
N TYR A 456 -4.72 24.67 -0.91
CA TYR A 456 -4.41 26.01 -0.41
C TYR A 456 -2.99 26.43 -0.84
N LEU A 457 -2.01 25.53 -0.73
CA LEU A 457 -0.63 25.86 -1.08
C LEU A 457 -0.45 26.12 -2.57
N VAL A 458 -1.25 25.49 -3.44
CA VAL A 458 -1.32 25.84 -4.88
C VAL A 458 -1.73 27.30 -5.07
N GLU A 459 -2.75 27.76 -4.36
CA GLU A 459 -3.22 29.15 -4.46
C GLU A 459 -2.15 30.13 -3.98
N VAL A 460 -1.41 29.78 -2.92
CA VAL A 460 -0.26 30.56 -2.42
C VAL A 460 0.85 30.61 -3.47
N PHE A 461 1.28 29.47 -4.03
CA PHE A 461 2.35 29.42 -5.04
C PHE A 461 1.98 30.15 -6.34
N ASN A 462 0.72 30.02 -6.79
CA ASN A 462 0.26 30.73 -7.98
C ASN A 462 0.17 32.25 -7.75
N ARG A 463 0.01 32.72 -6.50
CA ARG A 463 0.12 34.14 -6.15
C ARG A 463 1.59 34.58 -6.14
N MET A 464 2.46 33.81 -5.47
CA MET A 464 3.89 34.09 -5.45
C MET A 464 4.48 34.20 -6.87
N ALA A 465 4.08 33.33 -7.78
CA ALA A 465 4.49 33.38 -9.18
C ALA A 465 4.12 34.69 -9.89
N LYS A 466 2.97 35.30 -9.55
CA LYS A 466 2.51 36.55 -10.17
C LYS A 466 3.23 37.78 -9.64
N GLU A 467 3.76 37.69 -8.42
CA GLU A 467 4.45 38.77 -7.71
C GLU A 467 5.98 38.58 -7.74
N ASP A 468 6.48 37.72 -8.63
CA ASP A 468 7.91 37.35 -8.77
C ASP A 468 8.56 36.77 -7.50
N GLY A 469 7.74 36.31 -6.55
CA GLY A 469 8.16 35.69 -5.29
C GLY A 469 8.51 34.21 -5.39
N GLY A 470 8.76 33.73 -6.60
CA GLY A 470 9.04 32.31 -6.86
C GLY A 470 10.47 31.90 -6.50
N LYS A 471 11.43 32.83 -6.58
CA LYS A 471 12.86 32.59 -6.32
C LYS A 471 13.18 32.46 -4.84
N ALA A 472 14.32 31.87 -4.51
CA ALA A 472 14.80 31.86 -3.12
C ALA A 472 14.90 33.30 -2.53
N PHE A 473 14.66 33.44 -1.24
CA PHE A 473 14.79 34.68 -0.44
C PHE A 473 13.91 35.86 -0.89
N SER A 474 12.79 35.58 -1.55
CA SER A 474 11.90 36.61 -2.13
C SER A 474 10.56 36.77 -1.39
N VAL A 475 10.34 36.06 -0.29
CA VAL A 475 9.03 35.97 0.38
C VAL A 475 8.86 37.02 1.48
N LYS A 476 9.97 37.57 2.00
CA LYS A 476 10.00 38.34 3.25
C LYS A 476 9.03 39.53 3.35
N ASP A 477 8.61 40.11 2.23
CA ASP A 477 7.68 41.26 2.17
C ASP A 477 6.39 40.98 1.35
N MET A 478 6.10 39.72 1.05
CA MET A 478 4.99 39.31 0.18
C MET A 478 3.72 38.95 0.95
N SER A 479 2.56 39.41 0.47
CA SER A 479 1.27 39.01 1.02
C SER A 479 0.89 37.59 0.57
N LEU A 480 0.90 36.65 1.50
CA LEU A 480 0.46 35.26 1.24
C LEU A 480 -1.07 35.09 1.31
N GLY A 481 -1.82 36.21 1.39
CA GLY A 481 -3.28 36.24 1.44
C GLY A 481 -3.84 35.70 2.76
N ASP A 482 -5.09 35.25 2.73
CA ASP A 482 -5.78 34.75 3.93
C ASP A 482 -5.14 33.46 4.47
N PRO A 483 -5.10 33.28 5.81
CA PRO A 483 -4.52 32.10 6.44
C PRO A 483 -5.30 30.82 6.13
N PHE A 484 -4.64 29.66 6.23
CA PHE A 484 -5.29 28.37 6.05
C PHE A 484 -6.33 28.12 7.16
N VAL A 485 -7.55 27.79 6.73
CA VAL A 485 -8.66 27.38 7.61
C VAL A 485 -9.17 26.02 7.18
N TYR A 486 -9.06 25.04 8.09
CA TYR A 486 -9.59 23.71 7.87
C TYR A 486 -11.09 23.65 8.21
N LYS A 487 -11.90 23.21 7.25
CA LYS A 487 -13.31 22.88 7.44
C LYS A 487 -13.51 21.39 7.23
N HIS A 488 -13.87 20.68 8.30
CA HIS A 488 -14.16 19.24 8.25
C HIS A 488 -15.41 18.97 7.42
N LEU A 489 -15.33 18.02 6.48
CA LEU A 489 -16.45 17.67 5.59
C LEU A 489 -17.33 16.53 6.12
N GLY A 490 -16.98 15.98 7.27
CA GLY A 490 -17.51 14.72 7.76
C GLY A 490 -16.56 13.55 7.54
N SER A 491 -16.99 12.39 8.00
CA SER A 491 -16.27 11.13 8.02
C SER A 491 -17.16 9.99 7.52
N MET A 492 -16.56 9.01 6.85
CA MET A 492 -17.26 7.81 6.40
C MET A 492 -16.41 6.58 6.67
N ALA A 493 -17.06 5.45 6.93
CA ALA A 493 -16.39 4.17 7.10
C ALA A 493 -17.28 3.04 6.58
N SER A 494 -16.74 2.12 5.79
CA SER A 494 -17.40 0.85 5.47
C SER A 494 -17.33 -0.10 6.68
N VAL A 495 -18.38 -0.90 6.89
CA VAL A 495 -18.42 -1.92 7.96
C VAL A 495 -18.70 -3.33 7.40
N GLY A 496 -18.50 -3.52 6.10
CA GLY A 496 -18.78 -4.78 5.39
C GLY A 496 -20.28 -5.01 5.12
N ARG A 497 -20.59 -6.08 4.39
CA ARG A 497 -21.93 -6.55 4.00
C ARG A 497 -22.82 -5.45 3.41
N TYR A 498 -22.26 -4.65 2.49
CA TYR A 498 -22.96 -3.54 1.84
C TYR A 498 -23.48 -2.48 2.80
N LYS A 499 -22.80 -2.27 3.93
CA LYS A 499 -23.14 -1.25 4.93
C LYS A 499 -21.98 -0.31 5.18
N ALA A 500 -22.31 0.95 5.38
CA ALA A 500 -21.35 1.98 5.77
C ALA A 500 -21.97 2.96 6.76
N LEU A 501 -21.13 3.86 7.25
CA LEU A 501 -21.46 4.96 8.14
C LEU A 501 -21.10 6.25 7.45
N VAL A 502 -21.96 7.26 7.57
CA VAL A 502 -21.74 8.62 7.10
C VAL A 502 -22.03 9.55 8.26
N ASP A 503 -21.03 10.32 8.67
CA ASP A 503 -21.12 11.31 9.73
C ASP A 503 -20.73 12.67 9.18
N LEU A 504 -21.70 13.55 8.96
CA LEU A 504 -21.49 14.89 8.38
C LEU A 504 -21.35 16.00 9.44
N ARG A 505 -21.13 15.64 10.71
CA ARG A 505 -20.85 16.61 11.77
C ARG A 505 -19.49 17.25 11.57
N GLN A 506 -19.36 18.55 11.83
CA GLN A 506 -18.08 19.28 11.66
C GLN A 506 -17.12 19.08 12.85
N SER A 507 -17.66 18.76 14.02
CA SER A 507 -16.92 18.43 15.25
C SER A 507 -17.73 17.40 16.05
N LYS A 508 -17.15 16.87 17.13
CA LYS A 508 -17.83 15.88 17.99
C LYS A 508 -19.14 16.42 18.60
N ASP A 509 -19.17 17.73 18.87
CA ASP A 509 -20.27 18.41 19.56
C ASP A 509 -21.19 19.16 18.60
N ALA A 510 -20.86 19.21 17.31
CA ALA A 510 -21.68 19.87 16.30
C ALA A 510 -22.93 19.05 15.96
N GLN A 511 -24.05 19.73 15.77
CA GLN A 511 -25.22 19.12 15.13
C GLN A 511 -24.90 18.81 13.66
N GLY A 512 -25.35 17.65 13.19
CA GLY A 512 -25.13 17.21 11.83
C GLY A 512 -25.86 15.92 11.52
N ILE A 513 -25.74 15.47 10.27
CA ILE A 513 -26.43 14.30 9.77
C ILE A 513 -25.56 13.06 10.03
N SER A 514 -26.11 12.08 10.74
CA SER A 514 -25.48 10.77 10.98
C SER A 514 -26.38 9.68 10.39
N LEU A 515 -25.85 8.93 9.42
CA LEU A 515 -26.58 7.90 8.68
C LEU A 515 -25.81 6.58 8.69
N ALA A 516 -26.52 5.47 8.88
CA ALA A 516 -25.94 4.13 8.80
C ALA A 516 -26.73 3.19 7.89
N GLY A 517 -26.02 2.25 7.27
CA GLY A 517 -26.62 1.14 6.54
C GLY A 517 -26.39 1.18 5.04
N PHE A 518 -27.34 0.66 4.27
CA PHE A 518 -27.20 0.45 2.83
C PHE A 518 -27.17 1.76 2.03
N ILE A 519 -28.01 2.74 2.39
CA ILE A 519 -27.99 4.06 1.74
C ILE A 519 -26.65 4.76 2.01
N SER A 520 -26.14 4.71 3.25
CA SER A 520 -24.80 5.19 3.58
C SER A 520 -23.71 4.48 2.77
N TRP A 521 -23.87 3.19 2.46
CA TRP A 521 -22.93 2.45 1.61
C TRP A 521 -22.95 2.91 0.16
N LEU A 522 -24.12 3.23 -0.40
CA LEU A 522 -24.20 3.87 -1.72
C LEU A 522 -23.51 5.23 -1.74
N ILE A 523 -23.75 6.07 -0.72
CA ILE A 523 -23.08 7.37 -0.55
C ILE A 523 -21.56 7.18 -0.47
N TRP A 524 -21.08 6.24 0.35
CA TRP A 524 -19.67 5.90 0.50
C TRP A 524 -19.04 5.51 -0.85
N ARG A 525 -19.69 4.62 -1.62
CA ARG A 525 -19.19 4.20 -2.95
C ARG A 525 -19.16 5.35 -3.93
N SER A 526 -20.24 6.15 -4.02
CA SER A 526 -20.31 7.30 -4.91
C SER A 526 -19.26 8.36 -4.57
N ALA A 527 -19.08 8.66 -3.29
CA ALA A 527 -18.10 9.64 -2.83
C ALA A 527 -16.67 9.20 -3.11
N TYR A 528 -16.31 7.94 -2.84
CA TYR A 528 -14.95 7.47 -3.12
C TYR A 528 -14.69 7.30 -4.62
N LEU A 529 -15.68 6.82 -5.39
CA LEU A 529 -15.56 6.75 -6.85
C LEU A 529 -15.33 8.12 -7.48
N THR A 530 -16.02 9.17 -7.03
CA THR A 530 -15.83 10.52 -7.55
C THR A 530 -14.51 11.16 -7.09
N ARG A 531 -14.00 10.77 -5.92
CA ARG A 531 -12.75 11.31 -5.34
C ARG A 531 -11.48 10.61 -5.80
N VAL A 532 -11.57 9.42 -6.40
CA VAL A 532 -10.40 8.79 -7.05
C VAL A 532 -9.82 9.73 -8.10
N VAL A 533 -8.48 9.86 -8.07
CA VAL A 533 -7.71 10.92 -8.74
C VAL A 533 -7.91 10.92 -10.26
N SER A 534 -7.85 9.76 -10.90
CA SER A 534 -7.89 9.63 -12.37
C SER A 534 -9.13 8.90 -12.86
N TRP A 535 -9.65 9.31 -14.03
CA TRP A 535 -10.77 8.62 -14.70
C TRP A 535 -10.51 7.13 -14.94
N ARG A 536 -9.26 6.78 -15.24
CA ARG A 536 -8.82 5.39 -15.38
C ARG A 536 -9.02 4.60 -14.09
N ASN A 537 -8.57 5.12 -12.95
CA ASN A 537 -8.76 4.42 -11.69
C ASN A 537 -10.23 4.39 -11.28
N ARG A 538 -11.03 5.42 -11.60
CA ARG A 538 -12.49 5.38 -11.42
C ARG A 538 -13.12 4.22 -12.19
N PHE A 539 -12.73 4.06 -13.45
CA PHE A 539 -13.17 2.94 -14.26
C PHE A 539 -12.75 1.59 -13.67
N TYR A 540 -11.48 1.44 -13.27
CA TYR A 540 -11.00 0.21 -12.63
C TYR A 540 -11.71 -0.12 -11.32
N VAL A 541 -11.97 0.89 -10.47
CA VAL A 541 -12.74 0.70 -9.24
C VAL A 541 -14.16 0.24 -9.55
N ALA A 542 -14.84 0.86 -10.50
CA ALA A 542 -16.20 0.48 -10.89
C ALA A 542 -16.26 -0.93 -11.48
N VAL A 543 -15.32 -1.28 -12.38
CA VAL A 543 -15.23 -2.61 -12.98
C VAL A 543 -14.94 -3.66 -11.92
N ASN A 544 -13.94 -3.45 -11.05
CA ASN A 544 -13.62 -4.41 -9.99
C ASN A 544 -14.80 -4.62 -9.04
N TRP A 545 -15.49 -3.56 -8.66
CA TRP A 545 -16.68 -3.68 -7.83
C TRP A 545 -17.80 -4.48 -8.51
N ALA A 546 -17.97 -4.33 -9.83
CA ALA A 546 -18.93 -5.11 -10.60
C ALA A 546 -18.50 -6.58 -10.74
N THR A 547 -17.23 -6.83 -11.09
CA THR A 547 -16.71 -8.19 -11.22
C THR A 547 -16.71 -8.92 -9.89
N THR A 548 -16.30 -8.29 -8.79
CA THR A 548 -16.40 -8.89 -7.45
C THR A 548 -17.83 -9.17 -7.02
N LEU A 549 -18.78 -8.33 -7.43
CA LEU A 549 -20.20 -8.58 -7.14
C LEU A 549 -20.70 -9.83 -7.87
N VAL A 550 -20.34 -10.00 -9.15
CA VAL A 550 -20.85 -11.06 -10.04
C VAL A 550 -20.07 -12.37 -9.89
N PHE A 551 -18.75 -12.33 -9.84
CA PHE A 551 -17.85 -13.49 -9.90
C PHE A 551 -17.15 -13.82 -8.58
N GLY A 552 -17.33 -12.99 -7.54
CA GLY A 552 -16.58 -13.11 -6.30
C GLY A 552 -15.18 -12.51 -6.40
N ARG A 553 -14.39 -12.67 -5.33
CA ARG A 553 -13.04 -12.07 -5.26
C ARG A 553 -12.02 -12.98 -5.92
N ASP A 554 -11.02 -12.37 -6.55
CA ASP A 554 -9.82 -13.09 -6.99
C ASP A 554 -9.00 -13.49 -5.75
N ASP A 555 -8.78 -14.78 -5.54
CA ASP A 555 -7.98 -15.34 -4.46
C ASP A 555 -6.69 -16.01 -4.95
N SER A 556 -6.27 -15.71 -6.18
CA SER A 556 -4.99 -16.14 -6.71
C SER A 556 -3.85 -15.56 -5.86
N ARG A 557 -3.00 -16.45 -5.33
CA ARG A 557 -1.78 -16.05 -4.64
C ARG A 557 -0.67 -15.81 -5.67
N ILE A 558 -0.35 -14.54 -5.91
CA ILE A 558 0.75 -14.12 -6.79
C ILE A 558 1.96 -13.75 -5.91
N GLY A 559 3.11 -14.39 -6.14
CA GLY A 559 4.35 -14.16 -5.37
C GLY A 559 4.87 -15.40 -4.69
#